data_AF-A0A2D5HBA8-F1
#
_entry.id   AF-A0A2D5HBA8-F1
#
_cell.length_a   1.000
_cell.length_b   1.000
_cell.length_c   1.000
_cell.angle_alpha   90.00
_cell.angle_beta   90.00
_cell.angle_gamma   90.00
#
_symmetry.space_group_name_H-M   'P 1'
#
loop_
_entity.id
_entity.type
_entity.pdbx_description
1 polymer ?
#
loop_
_entity_poly.entity_id
_entity_poly.type
_entity_poly.pdbx_seq_one_letter_code
_entity_poly.pdbx_strand_id
1 'polypeptide(L)'
;MFFPLFLALAAPAAEVVPEDRMRLEGRCTYNQEVLKHRDDTVLAQCDAVALDDRENDTASIAFDLRSWDVTMLRFQGKMTGPDTMTVRQLTLRNGTRDEATGSCRIFRVEGRVSVVSCLATIRGRAYAANIDVSHNQN
;
A
#
# COMPACT_ATOMS: atom_id res chain seq x y z
N MET A 1 16.63 -61.06 -20.68
CA MET A 1 15.78 -60.12 -19.91
C MET A 1 16.50 -58.78 -19.89
N PHE A 2 15.99 -57.80 -20.63
CA PHE A 2 16.56 -56.45 -20.75
C PHE A 2 15.63 -55.50 -19.98
N PHE A 3 16.10 -54.94 -18.88
CA PHE A 3 15.33 -53.99 -18.06
C PHE A 3 15.64 -52.57 -18.57
N PRO A 4 14.67 -51.83 -19.14
CA PRO A 4 14.92 -50.44 -19.51
C PRO A 4 14.77 -49.56 -18.26
N LEU A 5 15.85 -48.87 -17.93
CA LEU A 5 15.90 -47.83 -16.90
C LEU A 5 15.24 -46.56 -17.46
N PHE A 6 14.01 -46.28 -17.04
CA PHE A 6 13.34 -45.01 -17.33
C PHE A 6 13.95 -43.91 -16.45
N LEU A 7 14.74 -43.01 -17.05
CA LEU A 7 15.16 -41.75 -16.44
C LEU A 7 13.97 -40.80 -16.43
N ALA A 8 13.37 -40.59 -15.26
CA ALA A 8 12.39 -39.53 -15.04
C ALA A 8 13.13 -38.19 -14.95
N LEU A 9 12.98 -37.33 -15.98
CA LEU A 9 13.36 -35.93 -15.88
C LEU A 9 12.37 -35.21 -14.94
N ALA A 10 12.84 -34.83 -13.75
CA ALA A 10 12.14 -33.88 -12.90
C ALA A 10 12.26 -32.48 -13.55
N ALA A 11 11.18 -32.01 -14.18
CA ALA A 11 11.09 -30.62 -14.61
C ALA A 11 11.04 -29.72 -13.37
N PRO A 12 11.83 -28.64 -13.29
CA PRO A 12 11.71 -27.68 -12.21
C PRO A 12 10.33 -27.00 -12.32
N ALA A 13 9.50 -27.17 -11.30
CA ALA A 13 8.31 -26.36 -11.13
C ALA A 13 8.76 -24.91 -10.94
N ALA A 14 8.45 -24.03 -11.88
CA ALA A 14 8.60 -22.60 -11.68
C ALA A 14 7.63 -22.20 -10.56
N GLU A 15 8.16 -21.80 -9.41
CA GLU A 15 7.38 -21.20 -8.34
C GLU A 15 6.77 -19.90 -8.88
N VAL A 16 5.46 -19.92 -9.14
CA VAL A 16 4.69 -18.71 -9.39
C VAL A 16 4.57 -18.00 -8.05
N VAL A 17 5.45 -17.03 -7.81
CA VAL A 17 5.32 -16.13 -6.66
C VAL A 17 4.01 -15.36 -6.84
N PRO A 18 3.05 -15.46 -5.90
CA PRO A 18 1.81 -14.69 -6.02
C PRO A 18 2.15 -13.20 -6.02
N GLU A 19 1.78 -12.51 -7.11
CA GLU A 19 1.92 -11.07 -7.33
C GLU A 19 0.95 -10.24 -6.43
N ASP A 20 0.66 -10.69 -5.21
CA ASP A 20 -0.41 -10.11 -4.36
C ASP A 20 -0.02 -8.79 -3.67
N ARG A 21 1.17 -8.24 -3.98
CA ARG A 21 1.56 -6.88 -3.56
C ARG A 21 2.00 -6.05 -4.73
N MET A 22 1.14 -5.10 -5.10
CA MET A 22 1.50 -4.08 -6.08
C MET A 22 2.22 -2.94 -5.39
N ARG A 23 3.50 -2.74 -5.72
CA ARG A 23 4.29 -1.60 -5.26
C ARG A 23 4.40 -0.56 -6.39
N LEU A 24 4.06 0.69 -6.07
CA LEU A 24 4.05 1.81 -7.01
C LEU A 24 5.01 2.90 -6.52
N GLU A 25 5.78 3.48 -7.43
CA GLU A 25 6.68 4.60 -7.14
C GLU A 25 5.97 5.94 -7.33
N GLY A 26 6.39 6.96 -6.58
CA GLY A 26 5.78 8.28 -6.68
C GLY A 26 6.37 9.28 -5.70
N ARG A 27 5.57 10.24 -5.29
CA ARG A 27 5.92 11.18 -4.22
C ARG A 27 4.70 11.58 -3.41
N CYS A 28 4.85 11.59 -2.09
CA CYS A 28 3.83 12.19 -1.24
C CYS A 28 3.73 13.71 -1.49
N THR A 29 2.55 14.20 -1.85
CA THR A 29 2.26 15.61 -2.13
C THR A 29 1.01 16.05 -1.38
N TYR A 30 0.97 17.33 -1.00
CA TYR A 30 -0.16 17.90 -0.27
C TYR A 30 -0.43 19.31 -0.81
N ASN A 31 -1.71 19.62 -1.04
CA ASN A 31 -2.11 20.96 -1.47
C ASN A 31 -2.05 21.95 -0.29
N GLN A 32 -2.19 23.24 -0.59
CA GLN A 32 -2.10 24.30 0.41
C GLN A 32 -3.17 24.19 1.51
N GLU A 33 -4.36 23.70 1.20
CA GLU A 33 -5.43 23.54 2.20
C GLU A 33 -5.07 22.47 3.23
N VAL A 34 -4.50 21.34 2.82
CA VAL A 34 -4.02 20.31 3.76
C VAL A 34 -2.82 20.81 4.56
N LEU A 35 -1.90 21.55 3.94
CA LEU A 35 -0.71 22.08 4.61
C LEU A 35 -1.04 23.08 5.73
N LYS A 36 -2.18 23.77 5.68
CA LYS A 36 -2.66 24.63 6.78
C LYS A 36 -2.92 23.87 8.07
N HIS A 37 -3.19 22.57 7.99
CA HIS A 37 -3.51 21.70 9.14
C HIS A 37 -2.33 20.84 9.61
N ARG A 38 -1.10 21.13 9.15
CA ARG A 38 0.09 20.31 9.44
C ARG A 38 0.47 20.24 10.93
N ASP A 39 0.05 21.22 11.73
CA ASP A 39 0.35 21.24 13.16
C ASP A 39 -0.55 20.24 13.92
N ASP A 40 -1.75 19.99 13.40
CA ASP A 40 -2.75 19.05 13.96
C ASP A 40 -2.80 17.70 13.23
N THR A 41 -2.11 17.60 12.09
CA THR A 41 -2.12 16.42 11.20
C THR A 41 -0.70 15.94 10.92
N VAL A 42 -0.44 14.66 11.17
CA VAL A 42 0.81 14.03 10.73
C VAL A 42 0.71 13.75 9.23
N LEU A 43 1.51 14.46 8.44
CA LEU A 43 1.62 14.26 7.00
C LEU A 43 2.78 13.31 6.69
N ALA A 44 2.50 12.17 6.06
CA ALA A 44 3.55 11.23 5.68
C ALA A 44 4.47 11.83 4.60
N GLN A 45 5.76 11.56 4.74
CA GLN A 45 6.71 11.69 3.63
C GLN A 45 6.88 10.30 3.02
N CYS A 46 6.80 10.18 1.70
CA CYS A 46 6.90 8.89 1.02
C CYS A 46 7.37 9.07 -0.42
N ASP A 47 8.00 8.03 -0.95
CA ASP A 47 8.39 7.90 -2.37
C ASP A 47 7.85 6.61 -3.02
N ALA A 48 7.10 5.80 -2.25
CA ALA A 48 6.43 4.60 -2.73
C ALA A 48 5.16 4.30 -1.94
N VAL A 49 4.25 3.54 -2.58
CA VAL A 49 3.08 2.95 -1.94
C VAL A 49 2.97 1.48 -2.29
N ALA A 50 2.68 0.63 -1.32
CA ALA A 50 2.36 -0.77 -1.51
C ALA A 50 0.87 -1.01 -1.24
N LEU A 51 0.19 -1.63 -2.20
CA LEU A 51 -1.19 -2.05 -2.09
C LEU A 51 -1.21 -3.59 -1.98
N ASP A 52 -1.83 -4.08 -0.92
CA ASP A 52 -2.05 -5.50 -0.66
C ASP A 52 -3.55 -5.68 -0.44
N ASP A 53 -4.21 -6.41 -1.33
CA ASP A 53 -5.67 -6.49 -1.36
C ASP A 53 -6.24 -7.73 -0.67
N ARG A 54 -5.42 -8.65 -0.11
CA ARG A 54 -5.90 -10.01 0.19
C ARG A 54 -5.35 -10.78 1.39
N GLU A 55 -4.83 -10.13 2.43
CA GLU A 55 -4.60 -10.85 3.69
C GLU A 55 -5.89 -10.88 4.55
N ASN A 56 -6.62 -12.01 4.53
CA ASN A 56 -7.76 -12.28 5.43
C ASN A 56 -8.91 -11.24 5.39
N ASP A 57 -9.40 -10.86 4.20
CA ASP A 57 -10.46 -9.85 3.99
C ASP A 57 -10.08 -8.45 4.52
N THR A 58 -8.79 -8.22 4.80
CA THR A 58 -8.25 -6.94 5.25
C THR A 58 -7.27 -6.42 4.20
N ALA A 59 -7.65 -5.34 3.54
CA ALA A 59 -6.75 -4.64 2.64
C ALA A 59 -5.74 -3.81 3.44
N SER A 60 -4.55 -3.67 2.86
CA SER A 60 -3.44 -2.89 3.40
C SER A 60 -2.87 -1.92 2.37
N ILE A 61 -2.72 -0.66 2.76
CA ILE A 61 -2.08 0.40 1.97
C ILE A 61 -0.92 0.97 2.78
N ALA A 62 0.31 0.68 2.39
CA ALA A 62 1.52 1.14 3.08
C ALA A 62 2.21 2.25 2.29
N PHE A 63 2.51 3.37 2.95
CA PHE A 63 3.29 4.47 2.38
C PHE A 63 4.70 4.41 2.94
N ASP A 64 5.67 4.31 2.04
CA ASP A 64 7.04 3.99 2.37
C ASP A 64 8.03 5.06 1.88
N LEU A 65 9.16 5.14 2.57
CA LEU A 65 10.40 5.74 2.07
C LEU A 65 11.31 4.59 1.63
N ARG A 66 11.21 4.22 0.35
CA ARG A 66 12.02 3.17 -0.30
C ARG A 66 13.50 3.46 -0.16
N SER A 67 13.91 4.73 -0.31
CA SER A 67 15.32 5.14 -0.14
C SER A 67 15.93 4.69 1.19
N TRP A 68 15.11 4.50 2.24
CA TRP A 68 15.55 4.09 3.57
C TRP A 68 14.97 2.74 4.03
N ASP A 69 14.20 2.06 3.17
CA ASP A 69 13.46 0.84 3.50
C ASP A 69 12.58 0.96 4.76
N VAL A 70 11.84 2.07 4.86
CA VAL A 70 10.98 2.39 6.03
C VAL A 70 9.54 2.57 5.62
N THR A 71 8.61 1.84 6.26
CA THR A 71 7.19 2.17 6.23
C THR A 71 6.88 3.33 7.18
N MET A 72 6.26 4.38 6.64
CA MET A 72 5.92 5.58 7.40
C MET A 72 4.55 5.47 8.03
N LEU A 73 3.56 5.01 7.24
CA LEU A 73 2.19 4.75 7.67
C LEU A 73 1.64 3.53 6.94
N ARG A 74 0.95 2.63 7.64
CA ARG A 74 0.18 1.53 7.04
C ARG A 74 -1.30 1.62 7.41
N PHE A 75 -2.05 1.87 6.36
CA PHE A 75 -3.49 1.80 6.13
C PHE A 75 -4.04 0.39 6.28
N GLN A 76 -4.83 0.01 7.29
CA GLN A 76 -5.49 -1.31 7.26
C GLN A 76 -7.01 -1.20 7.46
N GLY A 77 -7.76 -1.97 6.68
CA GLY A 77 -9.21 -1.87 6.68
C GLY A 77 -9.91 -2.80 5.68
N LYS A 78 -11.19 -2.53 5.44
CA LYS A 78 -12.01 -3.30 4.51
C LYS A 78 -12.28 -2.49 3.25
N MET A 79 -12.12 -3.11 2.09
CA MET A 79 -12.58 -2.51 0.82
C MET A 79 -14.10 -2.44 0.81
N THR A 80 -14.65 -1.25 0.55
CA THR A 80 -16.10 -1.02 0.41
C THR A 80 -16.52 -0.79 -1.04
N GLY A 81 -15.56 -0.87 -1.96
CA GLY A 81 -15.72 -0.73 -3.40
C GLY A 81 -14.39 -1.04 -4.10
N PRO A 82 -14.29 -0.84 -5.42
CA PRO A 82 -13.07 -1.14 -6.17
C PRO A 82 -11.88 -0.27 -5.77
N ASP A 83 -12.15 0.95 -5.28
CA ASP A 83 -11.14 1.98 -5.07
C ASP A 83 -11.29 2.70 -3.73
N THR A 84 -12.04 2.13 -2.79
CA THR A 84 -12.28 2.75 -1.48
C THR A 84 -12.13 1.73 -0.38
N MET A 85 -11.34 2.08 0.62
CA MET A 85 -11.13 1.30 1.84
C MET A 85 -11.62 2.10 3.04
N THR A 86 -12.42 1.49 3.90
CA THR A 86 -12.70 2.02 5.24
C THR A 86 -11.58 1.57 6.16
N VAL A 87 -10.84 2.53 6.71
CA VAL A 87 -9.73 2.28 7.64
C VAL A 87 -10.29 1.90 9.00
N ARG A 88 -9.73 0.84 9.59
CA ARG A 88 -9.99 0.41 10.98
C ARG A 88 -8.76 0.49 11.86
N GLN A 89 -7.58 0.59 11.25
CA GLN A 89 -6.35 0.51 12.00
C GLN A 89 -5.19 1.25 11.33
N LEU A 90 -4.51 2.01 12.17
CA LEU A 90 -3.28 2.75 12.01
C LEU A 90 -2.01 1.95 12.38
N THR A 91 -1.06 1.64 11.48
CA THR A 91 0.32 1.31 11.93
C THR A 91 1.27 2.45 11.60
N LEU A 92 1.99 2.95 12.60
CA LEU A 92 2.91 4.08 12.50
C LEU A 92 4.35 3.61 12.23
N ARG A 93 5.23 4.55 11.86
CA ARG A 93 6.66 4.31 11.58
C ARG A 93 7.41 3.52 12.66
N ASN A 94 7.09 3.75 13.93
CA ASN A 94 7.72 3.06 15.05
C ASN A 94 7.16 1.64 15.31
N GLY A 95 6.28 1.14 14.43
CA GLY A 95 5.59 -0.14 14.58
C GLY A 95 4.37 -0.12 15.50
N THR A 96 4.06 1.01 16.15
CA THR A 96 2.85 1.14 16.96
C THR A 96 1.62 0.95 16.09
N ARG A 97 0.71 0.08 16.55
CA ARG A 97 -0.53 -0.30 15.89
C ARG A 97 -1.71 0.09 16.78
N ASP A 98 -2.60 0.94 16.28
CA ASP A 98 -3.74 1.47 17.03
C ASP A 98 -5.02 1.44 16.18
N GLU A 99 -6.16 1.36 16.86
CA GLU A 99 -7.47 1.53 16.23
C GLU A 99 -7.59 2.94 15.64
N ALA A 100 -8.09 3.01 14.41
CA ALA A 100 -8.22 4.25 13.67
C ALA A 100 -9.56 4.30 12.94
N THR A 101 -10.10 5.50 12.76
CA THR A 101 -11.27 5.74 11.91
C THR A 101 -10.85 6.60 10.73
N GLY A 102 -11.23 6.22 9.52
CA GLY A 102 -10.88 6.97 8.33
C GLY A 102 -11.19 6.22 7.04
N SER A 103 -10.61 6.70 5.95
CA SER A 103 -10.74 6.06 4.66
C SER A 103 -9.49 6.25 3.80
N CYS A 104 -9.34 5.35 2.84
CA CYS A 104 -8.43 5.51 1.72
C CYS A 104 -9.21 5.49 0.42
N ARG A 105 -8.72 6.23 -0.56
CA ARG A 105 -9.22 6.26 -1.93
C ARG A 105 -8.09 6.10 -2.92
N ILE A 106 -8.32 5.22 -3.89
CA ILE A 106 -7.43 4.98 -5.02
C ILE A 106 -8.04 5.72 -6.21
N PHE A 107 -7.26 6.53 -6.90
CA PHE A 107 -7.69 7.20 -8.13
C PHE A 107 -6.97 6.59 -9.30
N ARG A 108 -7.69 6.46 -10.42
CA ARG A 108 -7.18 5.86 -11.64
C ARG A 108 -7.38 6.79 -12.82
N VAL A 109 -6.40 6.79 -13.72
CA VAL A 109 -6.45 7.42 -15.03
C VAL A 109 -6.16 6.32 -16.05
N GLU A 110 -7.05 6.14 -17.02
CA GLU A 110 -6.92 5.09 -18.06
C GLU A 110 -6.71 3.68 -17.46
N GLY A 111 -7.39 3.39 -16.33
CA GLY A 111 -7.29 2.12 -15.62
C GLY A 111 -6.05 1.94 -14.73
N ARG A 112 -5.07 2.84 -14.80
CA ARG A 112 -3.84 2.80 -14.01
C ARG A 112 -3.99 3.64 -12.74
N VAL A 113 -3.43 3.18 -11.62
CA VAL A 113 -3.44 3.94 -10.36
C VAL A 113 -2.58 5.21 -10.52
N SER A 114 -3.20 6.37 -10.39
CA SER A 114 -2.54 7.67 -10.51
C SER A 114 -2.31 8.34 -9.15
N VAL A 115 -3.25 8.20 -8.22
CA VAL A 115 -3.15 8.78 -6.87
C VAL A 115 -3.67 7.79 -5.84
N VAL A 116 -3.01 7.71 -4.68
CA VAL A 116 -3.56 7.03 -3.51
C VAL A 116 -3.59 8.01 -2.33
N SER A 117 -4.77 8.19 -1.75
CA SER A 117 -4.99 9.15 -0.68
C SER A 117 -5.64 8.48 0.52
N CYS A 118 -5.07 8.64 1.70
CA CYS A 118 -5.54 8.08 2.95
C CYS A 118 -5.59 9.15 4.03
N LEU A 119 -6.66 9.14 4.81
CA LEU A 119 -6.82 9.96 6.01
C LEU A 119 -7.42 9.09 7.11
N ALA A 120 -6.80 9.11 8.29
CA ALA A 120 -7.34 8.45 9.47
C ALA A 120 -7.04 9.22 10.75
N THR A 121 -7.83 8.97 11.77
CA THR A 121 -7.70 9.58 13.09
C THR A 121 -7.48 8.51 14.14
N ILE A 122 -6.47 8.71 14.99
CA ILE A 122 -6.23 7.92 16.21
C ILE A 122 -6.38 8.88 17.39
N ARG A 123 -7.32 8.59 18.30
CA ARG A 123 -7.52 9.36 19.56
C ARG A 123 -7.55 10.89 19.35
N GLY A 124 -8.21 11.35 18.29
CA GLY A 124 -8.36 12.77 17.96
C GLY A 124 -7.21 13.39 17.16
N ARG A 125 -6.11 12.68 16.91
CA ARG A 125 -5.01 13.15 16.05
C ARG A 125 -5.15 12.59 14.63
N ALA A 126 -5.04 13.46 13.63
CA ALA A 126 -5.16 13.09 12.22
C ALA A 126 -3.80 12.65 11.62
N TYR A 127 -3.87 11.69 10.69
CA TYR A 127 -2.76 11.14 9.94
C TYR A 127 -3.16 11.06 8.48
N ALA A 128 -2.39 11.70 7.60
CA ALA A 128 -2.68 11.74 6.18
C ALA A 128 -1.48 11.27 5.35
N ALA A 129 -1.77 10.57 4.26
CA ALA A 129 -0.81 10.19 3.25
C ALA A 129 -1.45 10.34 1.88
N ASN A 130 -0.80 11.06 0.98
CA ASN A 130 -1.30 11.28 -0.37
C ASN A 130 -0.14 11.19 -1.35
N ILE A 131 -0.14 10.19 -2.23
CA ILE A 131 0.93 9.96 -3.21
C ILE A 131 0.41 10.16 -4.63
N ASP A 132 1.13 10.99 -5.40
CA ASP A 132 1.03 11.01 -6.85
C ASP A 132 1.97 9.93 -7.42
N VAL A 133 1.40 8.94 -8.09
CA VAL A 133 2.13 7.81 -8.66
C VAL A 133 2.81 8.25 -9.94
N SER A 134 4.10 7.96 -10.04
CA SER A 134 4.88 8.22 -11.24
C SER A 134 4.69 7.07 -12.22
N HIS A 135 4.19 7.39 -13.41
CA HIS A 135 4.16 6.45 -14.53
C HIS A 135 5.43 6.68 -15.35
N ASN A 136 6.52 5.98 -15.01
CA ASN A 136 7.67 5.93 -15.92
C ASN A 136 7.22 5.23 -17.21
N GLN A 137 7.09 6.00 -18.29
CA GLN A 137 7.01 5.46 -19.64
C GLN A 137 8.42 5.01 -20.00
N ASN A 138 8.66 3.70 -19.95
CA ASN A 138 9.85 3.09 -20.53
C ASN A 138 9.44 2.35 -21.80
#